data_AF-A0AAW4PKN7-F1
#
_entry.id   AF-A0AAW4PKN7-F1
#
_cell.length_a   1.000
_cell.length_b   1.000
_cell.length_c   1.000
_cell.angle_alpha   90.00
_cell.angle_beta   90.00
_cell.angle_gamma   90.00
#
_symmetry.space_group_name_H-M   'P 1'
#
loop_
_entity.id
_entity.type
_entity.pdbx_description
1 polymer ?
#
loop_
_entity_poly.entity_id
_entity_poly.type
_entity_poly.pdbx_seq_one_letter_code
_entity_poly.pdbx_strand_id
1 'polypeptide(L)'
;MVTVDSESDLSDTDAAAGQPAYAIDTQTFFLGQSDGTWEAQGKISSEQSGGSIQSDVTPDGAIVAPPGQVQSAIDRVANNGGGLVKLTASGNYRLPSSPWRVKSNVTLDFNGAVMRAQGERNDANIVYLAPRAQVLYPKIDLWNSGDGFDASNPYRGRVFSIDPSNWGLGYFADGTTIQGGYTLAVGAEGTWLYVGINKAENRGNHVSFVTINSNFGYPSYPNRKIADGEKSFETGIYFDSSGRSGGGGFINANFFYGNYQDASVSIRMEGPNPINKNVFNVNVQTTDGGKTIWRIEPQTAARENLMRGTIWDIGRLEGNAWQILSSFQSSDKPHHVCRDNHMNVLGATPEAVQNESGRAHWMTDAATNQTTQL
;
A
#
# COMPACT_ATOMS: atom_id res chain seq x y z
N MET A 1 -9.60 37.89 8.27
CA MET A 1 -10.30 36.59 8.42
C MET A 1 -9.41 35.72 9.26
N VAL A 2 -9.92 35.23 10.39
CA VAL A 2 -9.20 34.31 11.29
C VAL A 2 -9.58 32.89 10.90
N THR A 3 -8.61 31.99 10.90
CA THR A 3 -8.86 30.56 10.65
C THR A 3 -8.49 29.81 11.90
N VAL A 4 -9.41 28.98 12.39
CA VAL A 4 -9.24 28.15 13.57
C VAL A 4 -9.45 26.69 13.19
N ASP A 5 -8.69 25.79 13.83
CA ASP A 5 -8.73 24.38 13.50
C ASP A 5 -10.06 23.75 13.95
N SER A 6 -10.56 24.14 15.13
CA SER A 6 -11.87 23.72 15.64
C SER A 6 -12.81 24.87 16.01
N GLU A 7 -14.12 24.63 15.96
CA GLU A 7 -15.13 25.59 16.43
C GLU A 7 -14.96 25.95 17.92
N SER A 8 -14.48 25.01 18.74
CA SER A 8 -14.16 25.26 20.15
C SER A 8 -13.05 26.29 20.34
N ASP A 9 -12.11 26.42 19.40
CA ASP A 9 -10.98 27.35 19.51
C ASP A 9 -11.41 28.83 19.33
N LEU A 10 -12.67 29.07 18.95
CA LEU A 10 -13.24 30.41 18.91
C LEU A 10 -13.35 31.04 20.31
N SER A 11 -13.42 30.26 21.38
CA SER A 11 -13.42 30.81 22.75
C SER A 11 -12.09 31.45 23.13
N ASP A 12 -11.01 31.04 22.46
CA ASP A 12 -9.64 31.50 22.72
C ASP A 12 -9.25 32.65 21.77
N THR A 13 -10.19 33.09 20.92
CA THR A 13 -10.00 34.16 19.93
C THR A 13 -10.95 35.31 20.19
N ASP A 14 -10.41 36.49 20.48
CA ASP A 14 -11.21 37.72 20.66
C ASP A 14 -11.99 38.06 19.37
N ALA A 15 -13.32 38.16 19.49
CA ALA A 15 -14.18 38.57 18.37
C ALA A 15 -14.26 40.10 18.29
N ALA A 16 -13.74 40.69 17.21
CA ALA A 16 -14.03 42.08 16.89
C ALA A 16 -15.28 42.19 15.99
N ALA A 17 -16.06 43.26 16.15
CA ALA A 17 -17.25 43.52 15.35
C ALA A 17 -16.94 43.48 13.84
N GLY A 18 -17.67 42.65 13.10
CA GLY A 18 -17.49 42.47 11.65
C GLY A 18 -16.28 41.64 11.25
N GLN A 19 -15.50 41.11 12.19
CA GLN A 19 -14.37 40.24 11.90
C GLN A 19 -14.89 38.86 11.48
N PRO A 20 -14.44 38.32 10.32
CA PRO A 20 -14.83 36.99 9.92
C PRO A 20 -13.89 35.93 10.49
N ALA A 21 -14.45 34.81 10.95
CA ALA A 21 -13.72 33.60 11.33
C ALA A 21 -14.26 32.34 10.62
N TYR A 22 -13.38 31.37 10.41
CA TYR A 22 -13.71 30.10 9.79
C TYR A 22 -13.16 28.94 10.62
N ALA A 23 -14.06 28.05 11.06
CA ALA A 23 -13.72 26.82 11.76
C ALA A 23 -13.61 25.66 10.76
N ILE A 24 -12.42 25.05 10.67
CA ILE A 24 -12.12 24.05 9.64
C ILE A 24 -12.87 22.73 9.91
N ASP A 25 -12.96 22.29 11.16
CA ASP A 25 -13.57 21.02 11.56
C ASP A 25 -15.07 20.94 11.25
N THR A 26 -15.84 22.00 11.56
CA THR A 26 -17.28 22.07 11.36
C THR A 26 -17.66 22.75 10.05
N GLN A 27 -16.67 23.30 9.33
CA GLN A 27 -16.85 24.09 8.11
C GLN A 27 -17.81 25.28 8.31
N THR A 28 -17.88 25.81 9.53
CA THR A 28 -18.81 26.87 9.90
C THR A 28 -18.12 28.23 9.78
N PHE A 29 -18.83 29.19 9.19
CA PHE A 29 -18.39 30.58 9.10
C PHE A 29 -19.06 31.40 10.20
N PHE A 30 -18.27 32.23 10.87
CA PHE A 30 -18.69 33.08 11.98
C PHE A 30 -18.37 34.55 11.70
N LEU A 31 -19.21 35.43 12.22
CA LEU A 31 -19.00 36.88 12.22
C LEU A 31 -18.95 37.38 13.66
N GLY A 32 -17.86 38.05 14.00
CA GLY A 32 -17.67 38.68 15.30
C GLY A 32 -18.68 39.80 15.53
N GLN A 33 -19.30 39.79 16.69
CA GLN A 33 -20.31 40.75 17.10
C GLN A 33 -19.70 41.88 17.94
N SER A 34 -20.44 42.98 18.10
CA SER A 34 -19.99 44.11 18.91
C SER A 34 -19.90 43.83 20.41
N ASP A 35 -20.48 42.72 20.88
CA ASP A 35 -20.42 42.26 22.27
C ASP A 35 -19.28 41.27 22.54
N GLY A 36 -18.41 41.02 21.55
CA GLY A 36 -17.28 40.11 21.67
C GLY A 36 -17.62 38.64 21.45
N THR A 37 -18.84 38.31 21.03
CA THR A 37 -19.26 36.93 20.71
C THR A 37 -19.13 36.61 19.22
N TRP A 38 -19.07 35.31 18.90
CA TRP A 38 -19.09 34.81 17.53
C TRP A 38 -20.52 34.38 17.15
N GLU A 39 -21.09 34.97 16.10
CA GLU A 39 -22.38 34.56 15.56
C GLU A 39 -22.16 33.64 14.36
N ALA A 40 -22.68 32.42 14.42
CA ALA A 40 -22.69 31.50 13.30
C ALA A 40 -23.54 32.05 12.16
N GLN A 41 -22.92 32.29 11.00
CA GLN A 41 -23.60 32.82 9.82
C GLN A 41 -24.08 31.72 8.88
N GLY A 42 -23.51 30.53 9.03
CA GLY A 42 -23.87 29.38 8.24
C GLY A 42 -22.73 28.37 8.18
N LYS A 43 -23.09 27.14 7.83
CA LYS A 43 -22.11 26.14 7.45
C LYS A 43 -21.83 26.29 5.97
N ILE A 44 -20.57 26.21 5.58
CA ILE A 44 -20.23 25.78 4.24
C ILE A 44 -20.55 24.28 4.21
N SER A 45 -21.84 23.96 4.09
CA SER A 45 -22.23 22.62 3.68
C SER A 45 -21.80 22.47 2.22
N SER A 46 -21.12 21.39 1.89
CA SER A 46 -21.19 20.87 0.53
C SER A 46 -22.61 20.36 0.33
N GLU A 47 -23.59 21.27 0.23
CA GLU A 47 -24.95 20.89 -0.07
C GLU A 47 -24.97 20.27 -1.46
N GLN A 48 -25.15 18.94 -1.43
CA GLN A 48 -25.59 18.10 -2.53
C GLN A 48 -26.86 18.72 -3.14
N SER A 49 -26.69 19.63 -4.09
CA SER A 49 -27.68 19.76 -5.15
C SER A 49 -27.46 18.56 -6.07
N GLY A 50 -28.53 17.81 -6.34
CA GLY A 50 -28.55 16.65 -7.25
C GLY A 50 -28.31 17.01 -8.72
N GLY A 51 -27.45 17.98 -9.00
CA GLY A 51 -26.88 18.26 -10.30
C GLY A 51 -25.51 17.60 -10.41
N SER A 52 -25.21 17.05 -11.58
CA SER A 52 -23.89 16.55 -11.93
C SER A 52 -22.81 17.60 -11.61
N ILE A 53 -22.12 17.47 -10.49
CA ILE A 53 -20.86 18.20 -10.31
C ILE A 53 -19.93 17.61 -11.36
N GLN A 54 -19.78 18.39 -12.41
CA GLN A 54 -18.92 18.11 -13.53
C GLN A 54 -17.51 18.19 -12.95
N SER A 55 -16.87 17.04 -12.77
CA SER A 55 -15.43 16.96 -12.60
C SER A 55 -14.82 17.85 -13.67
N ASP A 56 -14.05 18.87 -13.27
CA ASP A 56 -13.39 19.74 -14.22
C ASP A 56 -12.52 18.85 -15.11
N VAL A 57 -12.82 18.86 -16.41
CA VAL A 57 -11.99 18.19 -17.40
C VAL A 57 -10.81 19.10 -17.65
N THR A 58 -9.63 18.66 -17.27
CA THR A 58 -8.40 19.42 -17.49
C THR A 58 -8.04 19.44 -18.98
N PRO A 59 -7.15 20.36 -19.42
CA PRO A 59 -6.74 20.43 -20.83
C PRO A 59 -6.15 19.14 -21.41
N ASP A 60 -5.60 18.27 -20.56
CA ASP A 60 -5.12 16.93 -20.93
C ASP A 60 -6.22 15.84 -20.90
N GLY A 61 -7.49 16.24 -20.76
CA GLY A 61 -8.65 15.35 -20.76
C GLY A 61 -8.85 14.58 -19.45
N ALA A 62 -8.12 14.92 -18.38
CA ALA A 62 -8.26 14.26 -17.09
C ALA A 62 -9.48 14.77 -16.34
N ILE A 63 -10.10 13.89 -15.56
CA ILE A 63 -11.19 14.23 -14.63
C ILE A 63 -10.57 14.50 -13.26
N VAL A 64 -10.76 15.72 -12.72
CA VAL A 64 -10.33 16.02 -11.35
C VAL A 64 -11.36 15.51 -10.35
N ALA A 65 -10.91 14.70 -9.39
CA ALA A 65 -11.71 14.12 -8.34
C ALA A 65 -11.40 14.80 -7.00
N PRO A 66 -12.33 15.59 -6.41
CA PRO A 66 -12.17 16.12 -5.06
C PRO A 66 -12.38 15.04 -3.98
N PRO A 67 -12.05 15.32 -2.71
CA PRO A 67 -12.38 14.45 -1.59
C PRO A 67 -13.85 14.03 -1.59
N GLY A 68 -14.11 12.75 -1.34
CA GLY A 68 -15.45 12.16 -1.39
C GLY A 68 -15.97 11.80 -2.79
N GLN A 69 -15.29 12.20 -3.87
CA GLN A 69 -15.73 11.95 -5.27
C GLN A 69 -14.78 11.05 -6.07
N VAL A 70 -13.81 10.41 -5.42
CA VAL A 70 -12.78 9.61 -6.11
C VAL A 70 -13.40 8.40 -6.84
N GLN A 71 -14.25 7.62 -6.17
CA GLN A 71 -14.87 6.45 -6.79
C GLN A 71 -15.81 6.85 -7.95
N SER A 72 -16.61 7.90 -7.77
CA SER A 72 -17.54 8.37 -8.82
C SER A 72 -16.78 8.90 -10.05
N ALA A 73 -15.64 9.56 -9.86
CA ALA A 73 -14.75 9.98 -10.94
C ALA A 73 -14.12 8.79 -11.69
N ILE A 74 -13.63 7.78 -10.95
CA ILE A 74 -13.14 6.53 -11.54
C ILE A 74 -14.22 5.84 -12.37
N ASP A 75 -15.44 5.74 -11.82
CA ASP A 75 -16.57 5.12 -12.51
C ASP A 75 -16.94 5.84 -13.79
N ARG A 76 -16.94 7.17 -13.77
CA ARG A 76 -17.20 8.01 -14.95
C ARG A 76 -16.16 7.80 -16.05
N VAL A 77 -14.88 7.84 -15.70
CA VAL A 77 -13.78 7.61 -16.66
C VAL A 77 -13.85 6.20 -17.23
N ALA A 78 -14.10 5.19 -16.39
CA ALA A 78 -14.23 3.81 -16.85
C ALA A 78 -15.41 3.59 -17.80
N ASN A 79 -16.56 4.21 -17.54
CA ASN A 79 -17.75 4.12 -18.39
C ASN A 79 -17.51 4.74 -19.79
N ASN A 80 -16.52 5.63 -19.91
CA ASN A 80 -16.08 6.22 -21.18
C ASN A 80 -14.93 5.44 -21.86
N GLY A 81 -14.62 4.23 -21.38
CA GLY A 81 -13.61 3.35 -21.96
C GLY A 81 -12.22 3.42 -21.31
N GLY A 82 -12.04 4.27 -20.30
CA GLY A 82 -10.76 4.49 -19.61
C GLY A 82 -10.29 5.93 -19.68
N GLY A 83 -9.12 6.22 -19.11
CA GLY A 83 -8.54 7.56 -19.07
C GLY A 83 -7.93 7.92 -17.72
N LEU A 84 -7.71 9.22 -17.51
CA LEU A 84 -6.99 9.76 -16.36
C LEU A 84 -7.93 10.42 -15.35
N VAL A 85 -7.83 9.99 -14.09
CA VAL A 85 -8.41 10.65 -12.93
C VAL A 85 -7.27 11.28 -12.14
N LYS A 86 -7.35 12.58 -11.86
CA LYS A 86 -6.41 13.28 -10.97
C LYS A 86 -7.10 13.63 -9.67
N LEU A 87 -6.46 13.36 -8.54
CA LEU A 87 -6.92 13.95 -7.28
C LEU A 87 -6.67 15.48 -7.31
N THR A 88 -7.50 16.23 -6.59
CA THR A 88 -7.23 17.66 -6.35
C THR A 88 -5.84 17.84 -5.73
N ALA A 89 -4.98 18.61 -6.41
CA ALA A 89 -3.59 18.78 -6.00
C ALA A 89 -3.48 19.33 -4.56
N SER A 90 -2.55 18.78 -3.79
CA SER A 90 -2.36 19.08 -2.36
C SER A 90 -3.59 18.86 -1.46
N GLY A 91 -4.63 18.20 -1.97
CA GLY A 91 -5.82 17.85 -1.20
C GLY A 91 -5.51 16.80 -0.14
N ASN A 92 -6.21 16.88 1.00
CA ASN A 92 -6.19 15.85 2.03
C ASN A 92 -7.40 14.92 1.85
N TYR A 93 -7.13 13.63 1.64
CA TYR A 93 -8.15 12.60 1.47
C TYR A 93 -8.21 11.75 2.72
N ARG A 94 -9.41 11.45 3.20
CA ARG A 94 -9.59 10.44 4.24
C ARG A 94 -9.50 9.03 3.63
N LEU A 95 -9.18 8.05 4.47
CA LEU A 95 -9.36 6.65 4.10
C LEU A 95 -10.81 6.42 3.68
N PRO A 96 -11.04 5.69 2.58
CA PRO A 96 -12.40 5.47 2.13
C PRO A 96 -13.08 4.39 2.98
N SER A 97 -14.38 4.54 3.22
CA SER A 97 -15.19 3.54 3.93
C SER A 97 -15.32 2.21 3.18
N SER A 98 -15.03 2.23 1.88
CA SER A 98 -14.86 1.05 1.03
C SER A 98 -13.67 1.28 0.10
N PRO A 99 -12.95 0.22 -0.31
CA PRO A 99 -11.76 0.38 -1.13
C PRO A 99 -12.08 1.12 -2.43
N TRP A 100 -11.23 2.07 -2.84
CA TRP A 100 -11.31 2.65 -4.17
C TRP A 100 -10.98 1.58 -5.21
N ARG A 101 -11.93 1.33 -6.10
CA ARG A 101 -11.84 0.30 -7.14
C ARG A 101 -11.42 0.97 -8.44
N VAL A 102 -10.10 1.04 -8.68
CA VAL A 102 -9.53 1.58 -9.92
C VAL A 102 -9.79 0.58 -11.05
N LYS A 103 -10.70 0.96 -11.95
CA LYS A 103 -11.20 0.10 -13.04
C LYS A 103 -10.17 -0.04 -14.17
N SER A 104 -10.41 -1.02 -15.03
CA SER A 104 -9.53 -1.29 -16.17
C SER A 104 -9.40 -0.08 -17.10
N ASN A 105 -8.18 0.14 -17.60
CA ASN A 105 -7.80 1.29 -18.42
C ASN A 105 -7.96 2.67 -17.71
N VAL A 106 -8.20 2.70 -16.40
CA VAL A 106 -8.21 3.93 -15.62
C VAL A 106 -6.87 4.13 -14.95
N THR A 107 -6.32 5.33 -15.07
CA THR A 107 -5.17 5.80 -14.32
C THR A 107 -5.65 6.73 -13.21
N LEU A 108 -5.35 6.39 -11.96
CA LEU A 108 -5.56 7.25 -10.79
C LEU A 108 -4.24 7.92 -10.42
N ASP A 109 -4.11 9.21 -10.69
CA ASP A 109 -2.96 10.01 -10.30
C ASP A 109 -3.29 10.79 -9.02
N PHE A 110 -2.49 10.58 -7.97
CA PHE A 110 -2.64 11.32 -6.72
C PHE A 110 -2.28 12.80 -6.90
N ASN A 111 -1.55 13.18 -7.94
CA ASN A 111 -1.34 14.58 -8.34
C ASN A 111 -0.88 15.47 -7.17
N GLY A 112 -0.02 14.92 -6.30
CA GLY A 112 0.50 15.59 -5.11
C GLY A 112 -0.43 15.61 -3.88
N ALA A 113 -1.68 15.16 -4.00
CA ALA A 113 -2.59 14.95 -2.88
C ALA A 113 -2.06 13.88 -1.91
N VAL A 114 -2.50 13.96 -0.65
CA VAL A 114 -2.14 13.02 0.41
C VAL A 114 -3.40 12.38 0.98
N MET A 115 -3.40 11.06 1.07
CA MET A 115 -4.40 10.33 1.83
C MET A 115 -3.92 10.14 3.28
N ARG A 116 -4.76 10.47 4.25
CA ARG A 116 -4.45 10.46 5.69
C ARG A 116 -5.44 9.59 6.46
N ALA A 117 -4.93 8.75 7.35
CA ALA A 117 -5.75 8.03 8.32
C ALA A 117 -6.18 8.94 9.48
N GLN A 118 -7.27 8.58 10.17
CA GLN A 118 -7.83 9.35 11.29
C GLN A 118 -8.09 8.50 12.55
N GLY A 119 -7.27 7.47 12.81
CA GLY A 119 -7.33 6.69 14.05
C GLY A 119 -8.58 5.80 14.21
N GLU A 120 -9.59 5.97 13.36
CA GLU A 120 -10.71 5.05 13.24
C GLU A 120 -10.15 3.67 12.83
N ARG A 121 -10.43 2.65 13.66
CA ARG A 121 -9.99 1.28 13.42
C ARG A 121 -10.64 0.75 12.15
N ASN A 122 -9.96 0.95 11.03
CA ASN A 122 -10.47 0.62 9.72
C ASN A 122 -9.59 -0.49 9.14
N ASP A 123 -10.08 -1.73 9.26
CA ASP A 123 -9.46 -2.92 8.64
C ASP A 123 -9.70 -2.95 7.11
N ALA A 124 -10.28 -1.88 6.55
CA ALA A 124 -10.61 -1.79 5.15
C ALA A 124 -9.36 -1.68 4.28
N ASN A 125 -9.40 -2.40 3.16
CA ASN A 125 -8.44 -2.20 2.10
C ASN A 125 -8.62 -0.83 1.46
N ILE A 126 -7.55 -0.21 0.97
CA ILE A 126 -7.62 1.18 0.49
C ILE A 126 -7.86 1.23 -1.02
N VAL A 127 -7.06 0.53 -1.81
CA VAL A 127 -7.13 0.56 -3.27
C VAL A 127 -7.17 -0.86 -3.85
N TYR A 128 -8.20 -1.14 -4.64
CA TYR A 128 -8.30 -2.31 -5.49
C TYR A 128 -7.97 -1.93 -6.92
N LEU A 129 -7.01 -2.62 -7.52
CA LEU A 129 -6.66 -2.42 -8.92
C LEU A 129 -7.33 -3.50 -9.78
N ALA A 130 -7.91 -3.10 -10.91
CA ALA A 130 -8.32 -3.98 -11.99
C ALA A 130 -7.14 -4.26 -12.96
N PRO A 131 -7.27 -5.22 -13.90
CA PRO A 131 -6.29 -5.38 -14.97
C PRO A 131 -6.15 -4.09 -15.77
N ARG A 132 -4.91 -3.72 -16.15
CA ARG A 132 -4.56 -2.48 -16.87
C ARG A 132 -4.85 -1.17 -16.11
N ALA A 133 -5.24 -1.23 -14.84
CA ALA A 133 -5.41 -0.06 -13.99
C ALA A 133 -4.06 0.49 -13.53
N GLN A 134 -3.92 1.80 -13.44
CA GLN A 134 -2.67 2.42 -13.02
C GLN A 134 -2.89 3.33 -11.81
N VAL A 135 -1.95 3.34 -10.88
CA VAL A 135 -1.91 4.30 -9.78
C VAL A 135 -0.58 5.05 -9.84
N LEU A 136 -0.65 6.37 -9.93
CA LEU A 136 0.53 7.22 -10.04
C LEU A 136 0.72 8.07 -8.80
N TYR A 137 1.97 8.12 -8.34
CA TYR A 137 2.50 8.90 -7.23
C TYR A 137 1.67 8.85 -5.94
N PRO A 138 1.20 7.66 -5.50
CA PRO A 138 0.39 7.58 -4.28
C PRO A 138 1.16 8.14 -3.09
N LYS A 139 0.54 9.05 -2.34
CA LYS A 139 1.04 9.52 -1.05
C LYS A 139 0.02 9.14 0.01
N ILE A 140 0.33 8.11 0.78
CA ILE A 140 -0.57 7.56 1.79
C ILE A 140 0.15 7.65 3.14
N ASP A 141 -0.42 8.40 4.07
CA ASP A 141 0.10 8.57 5.41
C ASP A 141 -0.88 7.94 6.41
N LEU A 142 -0.61 6.68 6.76
CA LEU A 142 -1.43 5.92 7.70
C LEU A 142 -1.15 6.32 9.15
N TRP A 143 -0.03 6.96 9.45
CA TRP A 143 0.30 7.43 10.80
C TRP A 143 -0.29 8.81 11.08
N ASN A 144 -0.27 9.70 10.09
CA ASN A 144 -0.80 11.05 10.15
C ASN A 144 -0.41 11.81 11.43
N SER A 145 0.89 11.94 11.69
CA SER A 145 1.42 12.64 12.87
C SER A 145 0.95 12.10 14.24
N GLY A 146 0.41 10.87 14.29
CA GLY A 146 -0.16 10.28 15.51
C GLY A 146 -1.69 10.30 15.55
N ASP A 147 -2.35 11.05 14.67
CA ASP A 147 -3.80 11.07 14.55
C ASP A 147 -4.36 9.87 13.77
N GLY A 148 -3.47 9.10 13.11
CA GLY A 148 -3.78 7.90 12.35
C GLY A 148 -3.65 6.61 13.17
N PHE A 149 -3.02 5.61 12.57
CA PHE A 149 -2.69 4.34 13.21
C PHE A 149 -1.35 4.41 13.93
N ASP A 150 -1.23 3.68 15.03
CA ASP A 150 -0.01 3.55 15.83
C ASP A 150 0.21 2.11 16.29
N ALA A 151 1.18 1.88 17.19
CA ALA A 151 1.48 0.54 17.68
C ALA A 151 0.35 -0.08 18.54
N SER A 152 -0.50 0.74 19.17
CA SER A 152 -1.63 0.30 19.98
C SER A 152 -2.91 0.08 19.15
N ASN A 153 -3.02 0.79 18.02
CA ASN A 153 -4.09 0.70 17.06
C ASN A 153 -3.51 0.59 15.64
N PRO A 154 -2.97 -0.58 15.27
CA PRO A 154 -2.27 -0.73 14.01
C PRO A 154 -3.23 -0.94 12.85
N TYR A 155 -2.81 -0.55 11.65
CA TYR A 155 -3.56 -0.83 10.42
C TYR A 155 -3.53 -2.33 10.10
N ARG A 156 -4.70 -2.94 9.85
CA ARG A 156 -4.81 -4.40 9.62
C ARG A 156 -5.24 -4.79 8.20
N GLY A 157 -5.59 -3.80 7.38
CA GLY A 157 -6.04 -4.03 6.01
C GLY A 157 -4.89 -4.18 5.01
N ARG A 158 -5.24 -4.01 3.73
CA ARG A 158 -4.31 -3.99 2.59
C ARG A 158 -4.35 -2.62 1.92
N VAL A 159 -3.20 -1.94 1.82
CA VAL A 159 -3.15 -0.62 1.16
C VAL A 159 -3.49 -0.79 -0.32
N PHE A 160 -2.81 -1.71 -0.99
CA PHE A 160 -3.08 -2.08 -2.37
C PHE A 160 -3.45 -3.56 -2.47
N SER A 161 -4.42 -3.86 -3.33
CA SER A 161 -4.85 -5.23 -3.59
C SER A 161 -4.98 -5.47 -5.09
N ILE A 162 -4.23 -6.47 -5.56
CA ILE A 162 -4.31 -7.05 -6.90
C ILE A 162 -4.85 -8.46 -6.72
N ASP A 163 -6.13 -8.64 -7.00
CA ASP A 163 -6.78 -9.95 -6.94
C ASP A 163 -7.86 -10.03 -8.02
N PRO A 164 -7.72 -10.92 -9.03
CA PRO A 164 -8.72 -11.10 -10.09
C PRO A 164 -10.12 -11.38 -9.53
N SER A 165 -10.23 -12.04 -8.37
CA SER A 165 -11.51 -12.35 -7.75
C SER A 165 -12.28 -11.13 -7.26
N ASN A 166 -11.61 -10.02 -6.96
CA ASN A 166 -12.27 -8.76 -6.63
C ASN A 166 -13.03 -8.18 -7.83
N TRP A 167 -12.87 -8.77 -9.02
CA TRP A 167 -13.45 -8.30 -10.28
C TRP A 167 -14.26 -9.38 -11.01
N GLY A 168 -14.34 -10.60 -10.48
CA GLY A 168 -14.94 -11.74 -11.19
C GLY A 168 -14.16 -12.11 -12.47
N LEU A 169 -12.84 -11.86 -12.48
CA LEU A 169 -11.97 -12.08 -13.63
C LEU A 169 -11.05 -13.29 -13.38
N GLY A 170 -10.66 -13.97 -14.46
CA GLY A 170 -9.65 -15.04 -14.41
C GLY A 170 -8.23 -14.55 -14.74
N TYR A 171 -8.05 -13.34 -15.26
CA TYR A 171 -6.74 -12.92 -15.76
C TYR A 171 -6.45 -11.46 -15.45
N PHE A 172 -5.22 -11.22 -15.02
CA PHE A 172 -4.72 -9.92 -14.61
C PHE A 172 -3.34 -9.75 -15.20
N ALA A 173 -3.23 -8.98 -16.28
CA ALA A 173 -1.92 -8.72 -16.88
C ALA A 173 -1.78 -7.41 -17.60
N ASP A 174 -0.52 -7.14 -17.92
CA ASP A 174 0.05 -6.11 -18.79
C ASP A 174 -0.59 -4.73 -18.67
N GLY A 175 0.17 -3.81 -18.07
CA GLY A 175 -0.22 -2.42 -17.88
C GLY A 175 -0.83 -2.11 -16.53
N THR A 176 -1.08 -3.09 -15.65
CA THR A 176 -1.35 -2.74 -14.24
C THR A 176 -0.06 -2.30 -13.57
N THR A 177 -0.09 -1.09 -13.02
CA THR A 177 1.08 -0.49 -12.39
C THR A 177 0.75 0.35 -11.16
N ILE A 178 1.69 0.39 -10.23
CA ILE A 178 1.78 1.42 -9.20
C ILE A 178 3.14 2.08 -9.40
N GLN A 179 3.18 3.39 -9.65
CA GLN A 179 4.40 4.08 -10.02
C GLN A 179 4.64 5.33 -9.16
N GLY A 180 5.86 5.45 -8.62
CA GLY A 180 6.27 6.51 -7.71
C GLY A 180 5.56 6.42 -6.36
N GLY A 181 5.64 7.51 -5.61
CA GLY A 181 4.92 7.65 -4.35
C GLY A 181 5.58 6.97 -3.14
N TYR A 182 4.88 7.06 -2.02
CA TYR A 182 5.27 6.49 -0.75
C TYR A 182 4.04 6.17 0.13
N THR A 183 4.17 5.14 0.96
CA THR A 183 3.22 4.83 2.03
C THR A 183 3.93 4.84 3.38
N LEU A 184 3.45 5.66 4.33
CA LEU A 184 3.91 5.67 5.72
C LEU A 184 2.95 4.88 6.58
N ALA A 185 3.47 4.01 7.43
CA ALA A 185 2.67 3.20 8.35
C ALA A 185 3.42 2.93 9.66
N VAL A 186 2.65 2.59 10.69
CA VAL A 186 3.12 2.22 12.03
C VAL A 186 2.25 1.07 12.54
N GLY A 187 2.87 0.11 13.21
CA GLY A 187 2.17 -0.78 14.13
C GLY A 187 2.24 -2.27 13.82
N ALA A 188 3.16 -2.71 12.94
CA ALA A 188 3.48 -4.13 12.78
C ALA A 188 2.32 -5.05 12.37
N GLU A 189 1.24 -4.52 11.80
CA GLU A 189 0.12 -5.30 11.26
C GLU A 189 -0.14 -4.93 9.78
N GLY A 190 -1.13 -5.58 9.17
CA GLY A 190 -1.58 -5.26 7.82
C GLY A 190 -0.59 -5.63 6.71
N THR A 191 -0.92 -5.21 5.49
CA THR A 191 -0.14 -5.49 4.29
C THR A 191 -0.08 -4.26 3.40
N TRP A 192 1.11 -3.91 2.90
CA TRP A 192 1.22 -2.81 1.94
C TRP A 192 0.65 -3.23 0.58
N LEU A 193 1.14 -4.30 -0.02
CA LEU A 193 0.64 -4.82 -1.29
C LEU A 193 0.24 -6.29 -1.18
N TYR A 194 -1.01 -6.59 -1.45
CA TYR A 194 -1.51 -7.96 -1.59
C TYR A 194 -1.66 -8.33 -3.07
N VAL A 195 -1.14 -9.50 -3.44
CA VAL A 195 -1.27 -10.10 -4.77
C VAL A 195 -1.87 -11.49 -4.61
N GLY A 196 -3.15 -11.63 -4.90
CA GLY A 196 -3.92 -12.85 -4.66
C GLY A 196 -4.55 -13.45 -5.89
N ILE A 197 -4.87 -14.74 -5.81
CA ILE A 197 -5.71 -15.46 -6.79
C ILE A 197 -6.85 -16.24 -6.12
N ASN A 198 -7.37 -15.72 -5.01
CA ASN A 198 -7.99 -16.51 -3.94
C ASN A 198 -9.47 -16.92 -4.09
N LYS A 199 -10.13 -16.68 -5.21
CA LYS A 199 -11.47 -17.28 -5.47
C LYS A 199 -11.60 -17.71 -6.92
N ALA A 200 -11.65 -19.02 -7.15
CA ALA A 200 -11.86 -19.57 -8.48
C ALA A 200 -13.36 -19.76 -8.75
N GLU A 201 -13.90 -18.97 -9.67
CA GLU A 201 -15.07 -19.35 -10.45
C GLU A 201 -14.56 -19.97 -11.75
N ASN A 202 -14.50 -21.31 -11.87
CA ASN A 202 -14.35 -22.12 -13.11
C ASN A 202 -13.30 -21.73 -14.18
N ARG A 203 -12.51 -20.67 -13.98
CA ARG A 203 -11.50 -20.11 -14.88
C ARG A 203 -10.21 -20.03 -14.06
N GLY A 204 -9.07 -20.43 -14.64
CA GLY A 204 -7.78 -20.25 -14.00
C GLY A 204 -7.60 -18.77 -13.64
N ASN A 205 -7.18 -18.48 -12.41
CA ASN A 205 -6.91 -17.13 -11.94
C ASN A 205 -5.41 -16.83 -12.09
N HIS A 206 -5.08 -15.77 -12.81
CA HIS A 206 -3.69 -15.44 -13.09
C HIS A 206 -3.37 -13.99 -12.83
N VAL A 207 -2.20 -13.73 -12.25
CA VAL A 207 -1.60 -12.40 -12.16
C VAL A 207 -0.24 -12.42 -12.83
N SER A 208 -0.02 -11.61 -13.85
CA SER A 208 1.26 -11.55 -14.56
C SER A 208 1.60 -10.19 -15.12
N PHE A 209 2.89 -9.92 -15.34
CA PHE A 209 3.36 -8.68 -15.96
C PHE A 209 2.88 -7.40 -15.27
N VAL A 210 2.64 -7.47 -13.95
CA VAL A 210 2.41 -6.29 -13.11
C VAL A 210 3.74 -5.62 -12.84
N THR A 211 3.76 -4.29 -12.88
CA THR A 211 4.96 -3.50 -12.53
C THR A 211 4.66 -2.59 -11.35
N ILE A 212 5.38 -2.76 -10.24
CA ILE A 212 5.22 -1.96 -9.04
C ILE A 212 6.54 -1.23 -8.80
N ASN A 213 6.51 0.09 -8.75
CA ASN A 213 7.64 0.92 -8.38
C ASN A 213 7.15 1.98 -7.39
N SER A 214 7.22 1.69 -6.10
CA SER A 214 6.75 2.58 -5.05
C SER A 214 7.48 2.27 -3.75
N ASN A 215 7.49 3.22 -2.84
CA ASN A 215 8.14 3.07 -1.55
C ASN A 215 7.12 2.81 -0.44
N PHE A 216 7.56 2.14 0.62
CA PHE A 216 6.85 2.16 1.89
C PHE A 216 7.87 2.22 3.02
N GLY A 217 7.45 2.74 4.17
CA GLY A 217 8.34 2.83 5.31
C GLY A 217 7.70 3.35 6.57
N TYR A 218 8.53 3.39 7.60
CA TYR A 218 8.18 4.06 8.83
C TYR A 218 8.27 5.59 8.65
N PRO A 219 7.41 6.40 9.28
CA PRO A 219 7.56 7.85 9.27
C PRO A 219 8.83 8.26 10.04
N SER A 220 9.94 8.45 9.33
CA SER A 220 11.16 9.04 9.89
C SER A 220 10.99 10.57 10.01
N TYR A 221 10.31 11.04 11.05
CA TYR A 221 10.28 12.47 11.37
C TYR A 221 11.60 12.90 12.05
N PRO A 222 12.09 14.14 11.85
CA PRO A 222 13.36 14.59 12.41
C PRO A 222 13.45 14.56 13.95
N ASN A 223 12.33 14.33 14.66
CA ASN A 223 12.26 14.26 16.12
C ASN A 223 11.69 12.96 16.69
N ARG A 224 11.27 11.99 15.85
CA ARG A 224 10.93 10.66 16.35
C ARG A 224 12.14 9.78 16.10
N LYS A 225 12.95 9.57 17.15
CA LYS A 225 13.78 8.36 17.20
C LYS A 225 12.80 7.22 16.99
N ILE A 226 12.98 6.41 15.93
CA ILE A 226 12.30 5.11 15.83
C ILE A 226 12.45 4.51 17.22
N ALA A 227 11.35 4.34 17.95
CA ALA A 227 11.48 3.62 19.20
C ALA A 227 11.90 2.21 18.80
N ASP A 228 12.98 1.70 19.38
CA ASP A 228 13.52 0.38 19.03
C ASP A 228 12.36 -0.64 19.00
N GLY A 229 12.18 -1.30 17.86
CA GLY A 229 11.13 -2.30 17.64
C GLY A 229 9.91 -1.86 16.83
N GLU A 230 9.80 -0.59 16.44
CA GLU A 230 8.66 -0.10 15.65
C GLU A 230 8.74 -0.53 14.18
N LYS A 231 7.62 -1.07 13.67
CA LYS A 231 7.49 -1.63 12.32
C LYS A 231 6.45 -0.86 11.52
N SER A 232 6.66 -0.75 10.21
CA SER A 232 5.71 -0.12 9.29
C SER A 232 4.49 -1.03 9.05
N PHE A 233 4.73 -2.25 8.57
CA PHE A 233 3.73 -3.28 8.29
C PHE A 233 4.16 -4.65 8.83
N GLU A 234 3.20 -5.56 9.03
CA GLU A 234 3.57 -6.99 9.17
C GLU A 234 4.12 -7.50 7.84
N THR A 235 3.46 -7.21 6.72
CA THR A 235 3.93 -7.66 5.40
C THR A 235 4.04 -6.52 4.39
N GLY A 236 5.20 -6.40 3.74
CA GLY A 236 5.39 -5.48 2.61
C GLY A 236 4.56 -5.96 1.41
N ILE A 237 5.02 -7.02 0.75
CA ILE A 237 4.31 -7.65 -0.37
C ILE A 237 3.89 -9.07 0.04
N TYR A 238 2.60 -9.36 -0.05
CA TYR A 238 2.04 -10.68 0.22
C TYR A 238 1.49 -11.31 -1.07
N PHE A 239 2.10 -12.41 -1.50
CA PHE A 239 1.59 -13.28 -2.55
C PHE A 239 0.77 -14.41 -1.94
N ASP A 240 -0.51 -14.46 -2.30
CA ASP A 240 -1.44 -15.46 -1.81
C ASP A 240 -2.04 -16.27 -2.96
N SER A 241 -1.58 -17.50 -3.06
CA SER A 241 -1.98 -18.47 -4.05
C SER A 241 -2.71 -19.66 -3.42
N SER A 242 -3.18 -19.52 -2.18
CA SER A 242 -3.81 -20.58 -1.39
C SER A 242 -5.16 -21.05 -1.96
N GLY A 243 -5.83 -20.20 -2.74
CA GLY A 243 -7.10 -20.53 -3.40
C GLY A 243 -7.05 -21.80 -4.26
N ARG A 244 -7.90 -22.79 -3.94
CA ARG A 244 -8.04 -24.00 -4.75
C ARG A 244 -8.70 -23.66 -6.09
N SER A 245 -7.90 -23.46 -7.14
CA SER A 245 -8.41 -23.42 -8.50
C SER A 245 -8.40 -24.82 -9.11
N GLY A 246 -9.57 -25.36 -9.46
CA GLY A 246 -9.66 -26.61 -10.21
C GLY A 246 -8.95 -26.55 -11.58
N GLY A 247 -8.73 -25.34 -12.10
CA GLY A 247 -8.13 -25.09 -13.42
C GLY A 247 -6.66 -24.64 -13.42
N GLY A 248 -6.00 -24.49 -12.26
CA GLY A 248 -4.60 -24.02 -12.19
C GLY A 248 -4.47 -22.50 -12.38
N GLY A 249 -4.32 -21.78 -11.27
CA GLY A 249 -3.97 -20.36 -11.26
C GLY A 249 -2.47 -20.17 -11.08
N PHE A 250 -1.95 -18.98 -11.37
CA PHE A 250 -0.54 -18.67 -11.10
C PHE A 250 -0.30 -17.17 -10.91
N ILE A 251 0.77 -16.82 -10.19
CA ILE A 251 1.29 -15.46 -10.08
C ILE A 251 2.68 -15.46 -10.69
N ASN A 252 2.86 -14.85 -11.87
CA ASN A 252 4.03 -15.08 -12.69
C ASN A 252 4.59 -13.83 -13.36
N ALA A 253 5.92 -13.69 -13.45
CA ALA A 253 6.56 -12.64 -14.24
C ALA A 253 6.13 -11.21 -13.87
N ASN A 254 6.01 -10.93 -12.57
CA ASN A 254 5.75 -9.59 -12.05
C ASN A 254 7.06 -8.91 -11.61
N PHE A 255 7.08 -7.57 -11.66
CA PHE A 255 8.28 -6.78 -11.43
C PHE A 255 8.05 -5.76 -10.32
N PHE A 256 8.91 -5.78 -9.31
CA PHE A 256 8.79 -4.94 -8.11
C PHE A 256 10.07 -4.13 -7.92
N TYR A 257 9.90 -2.85 -7.64
CA TYR A 257 10.95 -1.86 -7.46
C TYR A 257 10.58 -0.93 -6.29
N GLY A 258 11.59 -0.31 -5.70
CA GLY A 258 11.42 0.73 -4.68
C GLY A 258 12.25 0.50 -3.43
N ASN A 259 12.00 1.33 -2.42
CA ASN A 259 12.61 1.24 -1.10
C ASN A 259 11.56 0.74 -0.11
N TYR A 260 11.84 -0.39 0.53
CA TYR A 260 10.95 -1.14 1.42
C TYR A 260 11.55 -1.08 2.82
N GLN A 261 10.96 -0.27 3.68
CA GLN A 261 11.53 0.01 4.99
C GLN A 261 10.63 -0.54 6.10
N ASP A 262 11.27 -1.19 7.07
CA ASP A 262 10.72 -1.49 8.39
C ASP A 262 9.50 -2.43 8.40
N ALA A 263 9.30 -3.24 7.35
CA ALA A 263 8.33 -4.32 7.40
C ALA A 263 8.87 -5.51 8.22
N SER A 264 7.99 -6.16 8.98
CA SER A 264 8.29 -7.40 9.71
C SER A 264 8.69 -8.52 8.76
N VAL A 265 7.96 -8.65 7.64
CA VAL A 265 8.24 -9.52 6.50
C VAL A 265 8.14 -8.71 5.21
N SER A 266 9.26 -8.43 4.53
CA SER A 266 9.20 -7.57 3.33
C SER A 266 8.49 -8.24 2.16
N ILE A 267 8.76 -9.53 1.93
CA ILE A 267 8.17 -10.33 0.85
C ILE A 267 7.72 -11.66 1.43
N ARG A 268 6.42 -11.97 1.34
CA ARG A 268 5.82 -13.22 1.80
C ARG A 268 5.12 -13.93 0.64
N MET A 269 5.34 -15.23 0.50
CA MET A 269 4.70 -16.06 -0.52
C MET A 269 4.04 -17.28 0.12
N GLU A 270 2.78 -17.53 -0.25
CA GLU A 270 1.99 -18.63 0.30
C GLU A 270 1.15 -19.32 -0.78
N GLY A 271 1.10 -20.65 -0.73
CA GLY A 271 0.07 -21.45 -1.38
C GLY A 271 0.54 -22.35 -2.54
N PRO A 272 -0.27 -23.37 -2.88
CA PRO A 272 0.15 -24.48 -3.74
C PRO A 272 0.08 -24.19 -5.24
N ASN A 273 -0.43 -23.03 -5.64
CA ASN A 273 -0.44 -22.61 -7.04
C ASN A 273 0.85 -21.87 -7.38
N PRO A 274 1.37 -21.93 -8.62
CA PRO A 274 2.70 -21.45 -8.90
C PRO A 274 2.85 -19.93 -8.74
N ILE A 275 3.83 -19.52 -7.94
CA ILE A 275 4.31 -18.14 -7.77
C ILE A 275 5.71 -18.07 -8.38
N ASN A 276 5.82 -17.72 -9.66
CA ASN A 276 7.03 -17.96 -10.43
C ASN A 276 7.61 -16.73 -11.12
N LYS A 277 8.93 -16.73 -11.36
CA LYS A 277 9.62 -15.72 -12.20
C LYS A 277 9.35 -14.27 -11.81
N ASN A 278 8.95 -14.01 -10.57
CA ASN A 278 8.77 -12.64 -10.09
C ASN A 278 10.14 -12.05 -9.79
N VAL A 279 10.33 -10.78 -10.15
CA VAL A 279 11.60 -10.06 -9.99
C VAL A 279 11.41 -8.92 -9.01
N PHE A 280 12.15 -8.95 -7.92
CA PHE A 280 12.24 -7.88 -6.93
C PHE A 280 13.58 -7.18 -7.12
N ASN A 281 13.57 -5.91 -7.49
CA ASN A 281 14.75 -5.05 -7.57
C ASN A 281 14.60 -3.89 -6.59
N VAL A 282 14.85 -4.18 -5.33
CA VAL A 282 14.37 -3.39 -4.19
C VAL A 282 15.51 -3.10 -3.22
N ASN A 283 15.45 -1.94 -2.58
CA ASN A 283 16.29 -1.64 -1.44
C ASN A 283 15.47 -1.93 -0.18
N VAL A 284 15.94 -2.85 0.66
CA VAL A 284 15.26 -3.19 1.91
C VAL A 284 16.02 -2.60 3.07
N GLN A 285 15.34 -1.89 3.96
CA GLN A 285 15.87 -1.52 5.27
C GLN A 285 15.09 -2.30 6.33
N THR A 286 15.80 -3.04 7.17
CA THR A 286 15.19 -3.85 8.23
C THR A 286 15.03 -3.05 9.52
N THR A 287 14.06 -3.45 10.33
CA THR A 287 13.76 -2.85 11.63
C THR A 287 14.06 -3.81 12.76
N ASP A 288 14.27 -3.26 13.96
CA ASP A 288 14.43 -4.02 15.19
C ASP A 288 13.18 -4.89 15.41
N GLY A 289 13.37 -6.15 15.76
CA GLY A 289 12.24 -7.08 15.89
C GLY A 289 11.68 -7.59 14.56
N GLY A 290 12.24 -7.19 13.41
CA GLY A 290 11.87 -7.72 12.09
C GLY A 290 12.13 -9.22 12.01
N LYS A 291 11.24 -9.98 11.34
CA LYS A 291 11.33 -11.44 11.30
C LYS A 291 12.23 -11.94 10.17
N THR A 292 12.01 -11.45 8.96
CA THR A 292 12.72 -11.89 7.75
C THR A 292 12.47 -10.93 6.59
N ILE A 293 13.32 -10.92 5.57
CA ILE A 293 13.10 -10.11 4.37
C ILE A 293 12.27 -10.89 3.36
N TRP A 294 12.62 -12.16 3.11
CA TRP A 294 11.92 -12.98 2.14
C TRP A 294 11.49 -14.33 2.72
N ARG A 295 10.18 -14.55 2.79
CA ARG A 295 9.56 -15.76 3.32
C ARG A 295 8.74 -16.50 2.27
N ILE A 296 9.05 -17.78 2.08
CA ILE A 296 8.22 -18.71 1.32
C ILE A 296 7.66 -19.73 2.31
N GLU A 297 6.34 -19.71 2.52
CA GLU A 297 5.66 -20.53 3.53
C GLU A 297 5.65 -22.02 3.15
N PRO A 298 5.39 -22.92 4.11
CA PRO A 298 5.17 -24.34 3.82
C PRO A 298 4.09 -24.54 2.75
N GLN A 299 4.17 -25.64 2.00
CA GLN A 299 3.19 -25.99 0.96
C GLN A 299 3.06 -24.93 -0.15
N THR A 300 4.11 -24.15 -0.40
CA THR A 300 4.12 -23.11 -1.43
C THR A 300 4.83 -23.54 -2.70
N ALA A 301 4.17 -23.43 -3.86
CA ALA A 301 4.80 -23.64 -5.16
C ALA A 301 5.45 -22.34 -5.64
N ALA A 302 6.74 -22.13 -5.39
CA ALA A 302 7.44 -20.91 -5.77
C ALA A 302 8.75 -21.19 -6.52
N ARG A 303 8.84 -20.78 -7.78
CA ARG A 303 9.98 -21.13 -8.64
C ARG A 303 10.55 -19.96 -9.43
N GLU A 304 11.87 -19.93 -9.59
CA GLU A 304 12.55 -18.96 -10.46
C GLU A 304 12.31 -17.49 -10.07
N ASN A 305 11.90 -17.22 -8.83
CA ASN A 305 11.80 -15.84 -8.35
C ASN A 305 13.20 -15.29 -8.08
N LEU A 306 13.41 -14.02 -8.39
CA LEU A 306 14.70 -13.35 -8.25
C LEU A 306 14.55 -12.11 -7.38
N MET A 307 15.27 -12.08 -6.26
CA MET A 307 15.48 -10.87 -5.49
C MET A 307 16.86 -10.28 -5.79
N ARG A 308 16.93 -8.98 -6.06
CA ARG A 308 18.14 -8.19 -6.23
C ARG A 308 17.98 -6.80 -5.63
N GLY A 309 19.09 -6.11 -5.43
CA GLY A 309 19.13 -4.74 -4.87
C GLY A 309 20.05 -4.67 -3.66
N THR A 310 19.72 -3.85 -2.67
CA THR A 310 20.55 -3.63 -1.48
C THR A 310 19.75 -3.92 -0.20
N ILE A 311 20.41 -4.50 0.80
CA ILE A 311 19.82 -4.69 2.14
C ILE A 311 20.61 -3.82 3.12
N TRP A 312 19.90 -3.06 3.93
CA TRP A 312 20.44 -2.21 4.99
C TRP A 312 20.00 -2.73 6.35
N ASP A 313 20.85 -2.52 7.34
CA ASP A 313 20.60 -2.75 8.76
C ASP A 313 20.19 -4.18 9.15
N ILE A 314 20.65 -5.19 8.40
CA ILE A 314 20.27 -6.60 8.58
C ILE A 314 20.45 -7.12 10.02
N GLY A 315 21.42 -6.59 10.78
CA GLY A 315 21.65 -6.94 12.18
C GLY A 315 20.48 -6.63 13.12
N ARG A 316 19.46 -5.92 12.64
CA ARG A 316 18.22 -5.61 13.37
C ARG A 316 17.18 -6.73 13.32
N LEU A 317 17.34 -7.72 12.45
CA LEU A 317 16.42 -8.87 12.39
C LEU A 317 16.57 -9.77 13.62
N GLU A 318 15.45 -10.25 14.14
CA GLU A 318 15.41 -11.32 15.16
C GLU A 318 15.63 -12.72 14.57
N GLY A 319 15.51 -12.85 13.25
CA GLY A 319 15.65 -14.12 12.56
C GLY A 319 16.31 -13.98 11.20
N ASN A 320 16.08 -14.98 10.38
CA ASN A 320 16.79 -15.17 9.14
C ASN A 320 16.40 -14.13 8.10
N ALA A 321 17.34 -13.53 7.37
CA ALA A 321 16.96 -12.58 6.33
C ALA A 321 16.16 -13.23 5.20
N TRP A 322 16.27 -14.54 5.00
CA TRP A 322 15.29 -15.28 4.21
C TRP A 322 14.94 -16.64 4.83
N GLN A 323 13.70 -17.07 4.60
CA GLN A 323 13.15 -18.33 5.11
C GLN A 323 12.37 -19.04 3.99
N ILE A 324 12.95 -20.11 3.44
CA ILE A 324 12.27 -20.95 2.45
C ILE A 324 11.82 -22.24 3.13
N LEU A 325 10.57 -22.24 3.59
CA LEU A 325 9.98 -23.31 4.40
C LEU A 325 9.25 -24.34 3.56
N SER A 326 9.11 -24.11 2.25
CA SER A 326 8.37 -25.02 1.37
C SER A 326 9.21 -26.23 0.98
N SER A 327 8.63 -27.41 1.19
CA SER A 327 9.00 -28.68 0.55
C SER A 327 7.97 -29.11 -0.50
N PHE A 328 7.12 -28.17 -0.97
CA PHE A 328 5.99 -28.51 -1.81
C PHE A 328 6.44 -29.14 -3.12
N GLN A 329 5.85 -30.30 -3.40
CA GLN A 329 5.96 -31.00 -4.66
C GLN A 329 4.65 -31.75 -4.90
N SER A 330 3.96 -31.42 -5.98
CA SER A 330 2.75 -32.13 -6.39
C SER A 330 3.12 -33.28 -7.33
N SER A 331 2.64 -34.50 -7.01
CA SER A 331 2.90 -35.71 -7.80
C SER A 331 2.16 -35.70 -9.14
N ASP A 332 0.98 -35.08 -9.19
CA ASP A 332 0.15 -34.90 -10.38
C ASP A 332 0.55 -33.67 -11.22
N LYS A 333 1.28 -32.72 -10.62
CA LYS A 333 1.80 -31.52 -11.28
C LYS A 333 3.28 -31.33 -10.94
N PRO A 334 4.20 -32.05 -11.62
CA PRO A 334 5.63 -32.02 -11.30
C PRO A 334 6.31 -30.65 -11.47
N HIS A 335 5.62 -29.68 -12.08
CA HIS A 335 6.06 -28.30 -12.22
C HIS A 335 5.61 -27.40 -11.05
N HIS A 336 4.68 -27.87 -10.21
CA HIS A 336 4.31 -27.24 -8.95
C HIS A 336 5.28 -27.68 -7.86
N VAL A 337 6.41 -26.99 -7.83
CA VAL A 337 7.50 -27.20 -6.89
C VAL A 337 8.00 -25.86 -6.41
N CYS A 338 8.64 -25.84 -5.24
CA CYS A 338 9.52 -24.74 -4.89
C CYS A 338 10.95 -25.09 -5.35
N ARG A 339 11.64 -24.20 -6.07
CA ARG A 339 13.06 -24.39 -6.47
C ARG A 339 13.57 -23.19 -7.25
N ASP A 340 14.89 -23.11 -7.43
CA ASP A 340 15.53 -22.13 -8.32
C ASP A 340 15.16 -20.67 -7.95
N ASN A 341 14.90 -20.38 -6.68
CA ASN A 341 14.71 -19.01 -6.23
C ASN A 341 16.09 -18.40 -5.95
N HIS A 342 16.32 -17.14 -6.30
CA HIS A 342 17.64 -16.54 -6.25
C HIS A 342 17.63 -15.24 -5.46
N MET A 343 18.66 -15.03 -4.64
CA MET A 343 18.95 -13.75 -4.01
C MET A 343 20.32 -13.25 -4.48
N ASN A 344 20.33 -12.08 -5.10
CA ASN A 344 21.51 -11.40 -5.63
C ASN A 344 21.53 -9.95 -5.12
N VAL A 345 21.90 -9.78 -3.85
CA VAL A 345 21.90 -8.50 -3.15
C VAL A 345 23.33 -7.97 -2.98
N LEU A 346 23.49 -6.66 -3.10
CA LEU A 346 24.75 -5.98 -2.90
C LEU A 346 25.26 -6.25 -1.47
N GLY A 347 26.50 -6.72 -1.35
CA GLY A 347 27.11 -7.08 -0.07
C GLY A 347 26.98 -8.56 0.30
N ALA A 348 26.21 -9.36 -0.46
CA ALA A 348 26.16 -10.82 -0.30
C ALA A 348 26.75 -11.53 -1.52
N THR A 349 27.21 -12.77 -1.34
CA THR A 349 27.52 -13.64 -2.47
C THR A 349 26.21 -14.05 -3.15
N PRO A 350 26.08 -13.96 -4.49
CA PRO A 350 24.87 -14.39 -5.17
C PRO A 350 24.58 -15.86 -4.89
N GLU A 351 23.38 -16.17 -4.41
CA GLU A 351 23.02 -17.52 -3.99
C GLU A 351 21.77 -18.03 -4.71
N ALA A 352 21.82 -19.30 -5.13
CA ALA A 352 20.63 -20.06 -5.52
C ALA A 352 20.01 -20.67 -4.26
N VAL A 353 18.86 -20.17 -3.87
CA VAL A 353 18.09 -20.65 -2.72
C VAL A 353 17.21 -21.83 -3.16
N GLN A 354 17.61 -23.03 -2.77
CA GLN A 354 16.94 -24.28 -3.14
C GLN A 354 15.93 -24.76 -2.08
N ASN A 355 15.07 -25.70 -2.49
CA ASN A 355 14.07 -26.34 -1.65
C ASN A 355 14.67 -26.96 -0.38
N GLU A 356 13.91 -26.92 0.71
CA GLU A 356 14.36 -27.46 2.01
C GLU A 356 15.72 -26.89 2.43
N SER A 357 15.92 -25.58 2.27
CA SER A 357 17.19 -24.96 2.69
C SER A 357 17.48 -25.17 4.17
N GLY A 358 16.48 -25.55 5.00
CA GLY A 358 16.61 -26.37 6.23
C GLY A 358 17.63 -25.92 7.28
N ARG A 359 18.25 -24.78 7.06
CA ARG A 359 19.44 -24.28 7.72
C ARG A 359 19.22 -22.79 7.82
N ALA A 360 19.46 -22.28 9.01
CA ALA A 360 19.82 -20.91 9.16
C ALA A 360 21.11 -20.67 8.36
N HIS A 361 21.08 -19.74 7.41
CA HIS A 361 22.26 -19.40 6.61
C HIS A 361 22.93 -18.18 7.22
N TRP A 362 23.90 -17.51 6.61
CA TRP A 362 24.53 -16.35 7.26
C TRP A 362 24.70 -15.22 6.25
N MET A 363 24.41 -13.99 6.65
CA MET A 363 24.76 -12.80 5.86
C MET A 363 25.88 -12.07 6.60
N THR A 364 26.93 -11.75 5.85
CA THR A 364 28.01 -10.91 6.33
C THR A 364 27.69 -9.47 5.98
N ASP A 365 27.56 -8.62 6.99
CA ASP A 365 27.47 -7.18 6.82
C ASP A 365 28.79 -6.66 6.22
N ALA A 366 28.71 -6.02 5.06
CA ALA A 366 29.87 -5.53 4.30
C ALA A 366 30.57 -4.32 4.94
N ALA A 367 29.90 -3.58 5.84
CA ALA A 367 30.47 -2.42 6.53
C ALA A 367 31.14 -2.82 7.86
N THR A 368 30.61 -3.84 8.54
CA THR A 368 31.10 -4.26 9.87
C THR A 368 31.86 -5.58 9.85
N ASN A 369 31.82 -6.32 8.74
CA ASN A 369 32.35 -7.68 8.60
C ASN A 369 31.76 -8.68 9.60
N GLN A 370 30.64 -8.32 10.24
CA GLN A 370 29.94 -9.20 11.17
C GLN A 370 29.07 -10.16 10.39
N THR A 371 29.19 -11.45 10.73
CA THR A 371 28.41 -12.52 10.11
C THR A 371 27.24 -12.82 11.02
N THR A 372 26.06 -12.38 10.61
CA THR A 372 24.82 -12.67 11.33
C THR A 372 24.25 -13.95 10.79
N GLN A 373 23.81 -14.83 11.69
CA GLN A 373 23.02 -15.99 11.32
C GLN A 373 21.75 -15.44 10.66
N LEU A 374 21.56 -15.74 9.38
CA LEU A 374 20.25 -15.79 8.77
C LEU A 374 19.50 -16.90 9.49
#